data_AF-A0A3N9NW66-F1
#
_entry.id   AF-A0A3N9NW66-F1
#
_cell.length_a   1.000
_cell.length_b   1.000
_cell.length_c   1.000
_cell.angle_alpha   90.00
_cell.angle_beta   90.00
_cell.angle_gamma   90.00
#
_symmetry.space_group_name_H-M   'P 1'
#
loop_
_entity.id
_entity.type
_entity.pdbx_description
1 polymer ?
#
loop_
_entity_poly.entity_id
_entity_poly.type
_entity_poly.pdbx_seq_one_letter_code
_entity_poly.pdbx_strand_id
1 'polypeptide(L)'
;MLKKNSALILLLLYATFLLAQHGEQTYYPDPDVTIQKRIAEWQDLKFGLLMHWGAYSQWGIVESWSICPEDYGWCERKMGASPDDYFA
;
A
#
# COMPACT_ATOMS: atom_id res chain seq x y z
N MET A 1 -43.50 -27.61 6.88
CA MET A 1 -43.02 -26.87 5.69
C MET A 1 -42.69 -25.40 5.97
N LEU A 2 -43.38 -24.69 6.87
CA LEU A 2 -43.09 -23.28 7.20
C LEU A 2 -41.66 -23.02 7.76
N LYS A 3 -41.15 -23.85 8.68
CA LYS A 3 -39.85 -23.62 9.36
C LYS A 3 -38.63 -23.59 8.42
N LYS A 4 -38.66 -24.39 7.36
CA LYS A 4 -37.56 -24.52 6.38
C LYS A 4 -37.47 -23.28 5.47
N ASN A 5 -38.60 -22.63 5.24
CA ASN A 5 -38.67 -21.38 4.47
C ASN A 5 -38.24 -20.18 5.34
N SER A 6 -38.51 -20.21 6.66
CA SER A 6 -38.07 -19.17 7.59
C SER A 6 -36.53 -19.08 7.69
N ALA A 7 -35.84 -20.22 7.70
CA ALA A 7 -34.37 -20.25 7.71
C ALA A 7 -33.76 -19.67 6.43
N LEU A 8 -34.38 -19.93 5.28
CA LEU A 8 -33.96 -19.37 3.99
C LEU A 8 -34.15 -17.85 3.93
N ILE A 9 -35.26 -17.34 4.49
CA ILE A 9 -35.53 -15.91 4.59
C ILE A 9 -34.51 -15.22 5.52
N LEU A 10 -34.20 -15.83 6.66
CA LEU A 10 -33.15 -15.35 7.58
C LEU A 10 -31.78 -15.33 6.92
N LEU A 11 -31.43 -16.35 6.12
CA LEU A 11 -30.18 -16.40 5.38
C LEU A 11 -30.11 -15.31 4.30
N LEU A 12 -31.20 -15.09 3.56
CA LEU A 12 -31.31 -14.02 2.56
C LEU A 12 -31.20 -12.62 3.19
N LEU A 13 -31.79 -12.42 4.37
CA LEU A 13 -31.64 -11.18 5.14
C LEU A 13 -30.23 -10.98 5.71
N TYR A 14 -29.51 -12.06 6.03
CA TYR A 14 -28.12 -11.97 6.49
C TYR A 14 -27.17 -11.66 5.32
N ALA A 15 -27.49 -12.13 4.11
CA ALA A 15 -26.70 -11.87 2.91
C ALA A 15 -26.72 -10.39 2.47
N THR A 16 -27.77 -9.62 2.77
CA THR A 16 -27.80 -8.17 2.46
C THR A 16 -26.88 -7.35 3.37
N PHE A 17 -26.57 -7.82 4.59
CA PHE A 17 -25.56 -7.20 5.46
C PHE A 17 -24.11 -7.40 4.94
N LEU A 18 -23.87 -8.37 4.06
CA LEU A 18 -22.54 -8.63 3.48
C LEU A 18 -22.18 -7.65 2.34
N LEU A 19 -23.12 -6.85 1.84
CA LEU A 19 -22.86 -5.84 0.80
C LEU A 19 -22.19 -4.54 1.32
N ALA A 20 -21.78 -4.50 2.59
CA ALA A 20 -21.33 -3.29 3.28
C ALA A 20 -19.81 -3.00 3.22
N GLN A 21 -19.02 -3.65 2.35
CA GLN A 21 -17.55 -3.60 2.43
C GLN A 21 -16.80 -2.86 1.31
N HIS A 22 -17.45 -1.94 0.62
CA HIS A 22 -16.72 -0.97 -0.20
C HIS A 22 -17.29 0.43 0.02
N GLY A 23 -16.77 1.13 1.04
CA GLY A 23 -17.04 2.56 1.17
C GLY A 23 -16.42 3.26 -0.04
N GLU A 24 -17.24 3.87 -0.89
CA GLU A 24 -16.76 4.77 -1.94
C GLU A 24 -15.85 5.80 -1.28
N GLN A 25 -14.56 5.78 -1.64
CA GLN A 25 -13.61 6.78 -1.19
C GLN A 25 -13.91 8.07 -1.94
N THR A 26 -14.75 8.92 -1.36
CA THR A 26 -15.02 10.25 -1.90
C THR A 26 -13.77 11.11 -1.76
N TYR A 27 -13.23 11.57 -2.88
CA TYR A 27 -12.13 12.52 -2.88
C TYR A 27 -12.62 13.90 -2.46
N TYR A 28 -11.98 14.48 -1.45
CA TYR A 28 -12.20 15.87 -1.05
C TYR A 28 -10.98 16.69 -1.46
N PRO A 29 -11.10 17.64 -2.39
CA PRO A 29 -9.98 18.48 -2.79
C PRO A 29 -9.52 19.34 -1.61
N ASP A 30 -8.23 19.65 -1.59
CA ASP A 30 -7.65 20.58 -0.62
C ASP A 30 -8.33 21.96 -0.76
N PRO A 31 -8.77 22.63 0.32
CA PRO A 31 -9.42 23.93 0.22
C PRO A 31 -8.51 25.05 -0.32
N ASP A 32 -7.18 24.89 -0.28
CA ASP A 32 -6.23 25.86 -0.83
C ASP A 32 -6.14 25.74 -2.36
N VAL A 33 -6.58 26.79 -3.04
CA VAL A 33 -6.53 26.92 -4.52
C VAL A 33 -5.10 26.79 -5.06
N THR A 34 -4.09 27.20 -4.28
CA THR A 34 -2.68 27.08 -4.67
C THR A 34 -2.25 25.61 -4.75
N ILE A 35 -2.69 24.80 -3.79
CA ILE A 35 -2.42 23.36 -3.77
C ILE A 35 -3.13 22.68 -4.94
N GLN A 36 -4.40 23.00 -5.15
CA GLN A 36 -5.17 22.47 -6.29
C GLN A 36 -4.50 22.79 -7.63
N LYS A 37 -4.02 24.02 -7.82
CA LYS A 37 -3.31 24.43 -9.04
C LYS A 37 -2.03 23.62 -9.25
N ARG A 38 -1.20 23.45 -8.22
CA ARG A 38 0.03 22.63 -8.30
C ARG A 38 -0.27 21.17 -8.63
N ILE A 39 -1.34 20.61 -8.08
CA ILE A 39 -1.79 19.24 -8.40
C ILE A 39 -2.21 19.17 -9.87
N ALA A 40 -2.98 20.14 -10.36
CA ALA A 40 -3.40 20.18 -11.76
C ALA A 40 -2.21 20.28 -12.72
N GLU A 41 -1.23 21.14 -12.42
CA GLU A 41 0.03 21.24 -13.16
C GLU A 41 0.82 19.93 -13.13
N TRP A 42 0.91 19.28 -11.96
CA TRP A 42 1.58 17.99 -11.81
C TRP A 42 0.91 16.88 -12.62
N GLN A 43 -0.42 16.82 -12.63
CA GLN A 43 -1.19 15.86 -13.42
C GLN A 43 -1.03 16.06 -14.93
N ASP A 44 -0.67 17.27 -15.37
CA ASP A 44 -0.41 17.53 -16.77
C ASP A 44 0.97 17.04 -17.24
N LEU A 45 1.90 16.77 -16.31
CA LEU A 45 3.20 16.20 -16.64
C LEU A 45 3.03 14.80 -17.25
N LYS A 46 3.51 14.62 -18.49
CA LYS A 46 3.37 13.35 -19.23
C LYS A 46 4.56 12.41 -19.08
N PHE A 47 5.65 12.90 -18.51
CA PHE A 47 6.87 12.15 -18.34
C PHE A 47 7.55 12.53 -17.03
N GLY A 48 7.97 11.52 -16.28
CA GLY A 48 8.76 11.67 -15.06
C GLY A 48 9.82 10.58 -15.01
N LEU A 49 11.01 10.96 -14.55
CA LEU A 49 12.07 10.03 -14.21
C LEU A 49 12.21 10.02 -12.69
N LEU A 50 11.91 8.88 -12.07
CA LEU A 50 12.24 8.61 -10.68
C LEU A 50 13.40 7.63 -10.65
N MET A 51 14.41 7.93 -9.84
CA MET A 51 15.59 7.08 -9.69
C MET A 51 15.76 6.71 -8.22
N HIS A 52 15.75 5.41 -7.91
CA HIS A 52 16.16 4.88 -6.62
C HIS A 52 17.67 4.71 -6.61
N TRP A 53 18.38 5.60 -5.91
CA TRP A 53 19.83 5.57 -5.79
C TRP A 53 20.28 5.93 -4.38
N GLY A 54 21.20 5.14 -3.81
CA GLY A 54 21.74 5.33 -2.47
C GLY A 54 22.90 4.38 -2.18
N ALA A 55 23.32 4.27 -0.92
CA ALA A 55 24.41 3.37 -0.51
C ALA A 55 24.16 1.91 -0.91
N TYR A 56 22.90 1.46 -0.82
CA TYR A 56 22.46 0.15 -1.27
C TYR A 56 22.74 -0.12 -2.76
N SER A 57 22.72 0.92 -3.60
CA SER A 57 23.03 0.79 -5.02
C SER A 57 24.50 0.50 -5.28
N GLN A 58 25.40 0.93 -4.39
CA GLN A 58 26.82 0.59 -4.49
C GLN A 58 27.08 -0.87 -4.08
N TRP A 59 26.34 -1.35 -3.09
CA TRP A 59 26.49 -2.71 -2.57
C TRP A 59 25.75 -3.77 -3.40
N GLY A 60 24.92 -3.36 -4.36
CA GLY A 60 24.16 -4.28 -5.22
C GLY A 60 23.15 -5.12 -4.44
N ILE A 61 22.56 -4.56 -3.38
CA ILE A 61 21.57 -5.21 -2.51
C ILE A 61 20.14 -4.76 -2.86
N VAL A 62 19.13 -5.43 -2.30
CA VAL A 62 17.70 -5.17 -2.55
C VAL A 62 17.28 -3.84 -1.93
N GLU A 63 17.36 -2.77 -2.74
CA GLU A 63 16.97 -1.40 -2.43
C GLU A 63 17.40 -0.94 -1.02
N SER A 64 16.69 0.02 -0.42
CA SER A 64 16.96 0.47 0.96
C SER A 64 16.50 -0.52 2.04
N TRP A 65 15.76 -1.58 1.68
CA TRP A 65 15.15 -2.51 2.66
C TRP A 65 16.20 -3.24 3.49
N SER A 66 17.34 -3.62 2.91
CA SER A 66 18.42 -4.28 3.64
C SER A 66 19.33 -3.35 4.43
N ILE A 67 18.97 -2.06 4.55
CA ILE A 67 19.62 -1.12 5.48
C ILE A 67 18.94 -1.17 6.85
N CYS A 68 17.62 -1.37 6.89
CA CYS A 68 16.83 -1.54 8.10
C CYS A 68 15.77 -2.61 7.82
N PRO A 69 16.09 -3.89 8.05
CA PRO A 69 15.22 -4.98 7.64
C PRO A 69 13.96 -4.97 8.50
N GLU A 70 12.82 -4.97 7.85
CA GLU A 70 11.57 -5.41 8.46
C GLU A 70 11.58 -6.94 8.62
N ASP A 71 10.64 -7.51 9.39
CA ASP A 71 10.51 -8.95 9.65
C ASP A 71 10.04 -9.76 8.42
N TYR A 72 10.61 -9.48 7.25
CA TYR A 72 10.36 -10.18 5.99
C TYR A 72 11.68 -10.68 5.41
N GLY A 73 11.72 -11.97 5.03
CA GLY A 73 12.96 -12.64 4.55
C GLY A 73 13.54 -12.11 3.22
N TRP A 74 12.86 -11.17 2.56
CA TRP A 74 13.35 -10.44 1.39
C TRP A 74 14.01 -9.10 1.73
N CYS A 75 13.82 -8.60 2.95
CA CYS A 75 14.50 -7.41 3.48
C CYS A 75 15.88 -7.73 4.05
N GLU A 76 16.16 -9.00 4.40
CA GLU A 76 17.42 -9.43 5.01
C GLU A 76 18.64 -9.12 4.14
N ARG A 77 19.66 -8.50 4.75
CA ARG A 77 21.00 -8.41 4.17
C ARG A 77 21.63 -9.80 4.13
N LYS A 78 21.99 -10.27 2.93
CA LYS A 78 22.66 -11.58 2.72
C LYS A 78 24.12 -11.46 2.27
N MET A 79 24.62 -10.24 2.14
CA MET A 79 25.97 -9.94 1.62
C MET A 79 26.69 -8.96 2.54
N GLY A 80 28.02 -9.08 2.62
CA GLY A 80 28.88 -8.28 3.51
C GLY A 80 29.68 -9.15 4.49
N ALA A 81 30.61 -8.54 5.22
CA ALA A 81 31.44 -9.25 6.21
C ALA A 81 30.67 -9.64 7.48
N SER A 82 29.64 -8.86 7.83
CA SER A 82 28.75 -9.11 8.96
C SER A 82 27.30 -8.80 8.55
N PRO A 83 26.62 -9.72 7.86
CA PRO A 83 25.28 -9.48 7.32
C PRO A 83 24.19 -9.33 8.40
N ASP A 84 24.40 -9.96 9.56
CA ASP A 84 23.46 -9.96 10.69
C ASP A 84 23.67 -8.76 11.64
N ASP A 85 24.73 -7.97 11.43
CA ASP A 85 25.07 -6.83 12.26
C ASP A 85 24.69 -5.52 11.59
N TYR A 86 23.58 -4.94 12.06
CA TYR A 86 23.03 -3.68 11.57
C TYR A 86 23.47 -2.46 12.41
N PHE A 87 24.25 -2.67 13.47
CA PHE A 87 24.63 -1.63 14.43
C PHE A 87 26.16 -1.42 14.53
N ALA A 88 26.97 -2.26 13.90
CA ALA A 88 28.42 -2.11 13.79
C ALA A 88 28.88 -0.89 12.97
#